data_AF-A0A1Y4PZF2-F1
#
_entry.id   AF-A0A1Y4PZF2-F1
#
_cell.length_a   1.000
_cell.length_b   1.000
_cell.length_c   1.000
_cell.angle_alpha   90.00
_cell.angle_beta   90.00
_cell.angle_gamma   90.00
#
_symmetry.space_group_name_H-M   'P 1'
#
loop_
_entity.id
_entity.type
_entity.pdbx_description
1 polymer ?
#
loop_
_entity_poly.entity_id
_entity_poly.type
_entity_poly.pdbx_seq_one_letter_code
_entity_poly.pdbx_strand_id
1 'polypeptide(L)' 'MQWPNVIQPRPADYTFASMPNPVGSYRKDFTLPDSWKGRDIFIRFNGVEAVFYIWVNSNQDYQSKDIQ' A
#
# COMPACT_ATOMS: atom_id res chain seq x y z
N MET A 1 -9.71 32.83 21.91
CA MET A 1 -10.47 31.78 21.19
C MET A 1 -9.44 30.89 20.51
N GLN A 2 -9.19 29.70 21.06
CA GLN A 2 -8.30 28.70 20.46
C GLN A 2 -9.18 27.76 19.63
N TRP A 3 -8.93 27.67 18.33
CA TRP A 3 -9.58 26.65 17.49
C TRP A 3 -9.19 25.26 18.00
N PRO A 4 -10.08 24.26 18.00
CA PRO A 4 -9.67 22.91 18.35
C PRO A 4 -8.53 22.48 17.44
N ASN A 5 -7.45 21.96 18.01
CA ASN A 5 -6.36 21.35 17.24
C ASN A 5 -6.91 20.11 16.54
N VAL A 6 -7.40 20.29 15.31
CA VAL A 6 -7.84 19.18 14.44
C VAL A 6 -6.63 18.34 14.02
N ILE A 7 -5.44 18.95 13.97
CA ILE A 7 -4.18 18.26 13.69
C ILE A 7 -3.48 18.00 15.03
N GLN A 8 -3.46 16.73 15.45
CA GLN A 8 -2.69 16.28 16.60
C GLN A 8 -1.19 16.31 16.29
N PRO A 9 -0.32 16.58 17.29
CA PRO A 9 1.12 16.41 17.13
C PRO A 9 1.41 14.95 16.75
N ARG A 10 2.31 14.79 15.79
CA ARG A 10 2.63 13.50 15.21
C ARG A 10 3.48 12.68 16.20
N PRO A 11 3.21 11.37 16.44
CA PRO A 11 3.96 10.58 17.42
C PRO A 11 5.46 10.49 17.09
N ALA A 12 6.30 10.69 18.10
CA ALA A 12 7.76 10.79 17.91
C ALA A 12 8.45 9.43 17.66
N ASP A 13 7.78 8.34 18.00
CA ASP A 13 8.25 6.96 17.86
C ASP A 13 7.93 6.35 16.48
N TYR A 14 7.23 7.07 15.62
CA TYR A 14 6.89 6.59 14.28
C TYR A 14 8.06 6.83 13.31
N THR A 15 8.19 5.96 12.31
CA THR A 15 9.27 6.02 11.32
C THR A 15 9.33 7.36 10.58
N PHE A 16 8.18 7.98 10.28
CA PHE A 16 8.15 9.28 9.60
C PHE A 16 8.79 10.41 10.44
N ALA A 17 8.90 10.26 11.76
CA ALA A 17 9.41 11.31 12.65
C ALA A 17 10.93 11.49 12.51
N SER A 18 11.64 10.44 12.09
CA SER A 18 13.10 10.42 12.01
C SER A 18 13.64 10.03 10.63
N MET A 19 12.88 9.29 9.82
CA MET A 19 13.32 8.84 8.51
C MET A 19 12.92 9.86 7.41
N PRO A 20 13.85 10.22 6.51
CA PRO A 20 13.56 11.17 5.44
C PRO A 20 12.54 10.65 4.42
N ASN A 21 12.47 9.32 4.25
CA ASN A 21 11.49 8.63 3.43
C ASN A 21 11.11 7.28 4.09
N PRO A 22 10.18 7.26 5.05
CA PRO A 22 9.78 6.04 5.73
C PRO A 22 9.08 5.09 4.75
N VAL A 23 9.44 3.81 4.79
CA VAL A 23 8.85 2.77 3.92
C VAL A 23 8.08 1.77 4.77
N GLY A 24 6.83 1.49 4.37
CA GLY A 24 6.03 0.39 4.89
C GLY A 24 5.99 -0.77 3.90
N SER A 25 6.29 -1.99 4.35
CA SER A 25 6.19 -3.20 3.53
C SER A 25 5.05 -4.09 4.04
N TYR A 26 4.14 -4.44 3.14
CA TYR A 26 2.97 -5.26 3.45
C TYR A 26 2.97 -6.51 2.59
N ARG A 27 2.55 -7.65 3.16
CA ARG A 27 2.37 -8.90 2.44
C ARG A 27 1.03 -9.51 2.78
N LYS A 28 0.32 -9.99 1.75
CA LYS A 28 -0.95 -10.68 1.90
C LYS A 28 -1.02 -11.86 0.96
N ASP A 29 -1.27 -13.04 1.52
CA ASP A 29 -1.59 -14.23 0.75
C ASP A 29 -3.11 -14.30 0.52
N PHE A 30 -3.51 -14.68 -0.69
CA PHE A 30 -4.91 -14.87 -1.09
C PHE A 30 -5.00 -15.93 -2.19
N THR A 31 -6.18 -16.52 -2.33
CA THR A 31 -6.48 -17.52 -3.37
C THR A 31 -7.58 -16.98 -4.28
N LEU A 32 -7.41 -17.13 -5.59
CA LEU A 32 -8.45 -16.81 -6.56
C LEU A 32 -9.38 -18.02 -6.74
N PRO A 33 -10.71 -17.85 -6.74
CA PRO A 33 -11.64 -18.94 -7.02
C PRO A 33 -11.45 -19.48 -8.44
N ASP A 34 -11.58 -20.80 -8.62
CA ASP A 34 -11.48 -21.45 -9.95
C ASP A 34 -12.48 -20.89 -10.97
N SER A 35 -13.64 -20.43 -10.50
CA SER A 35 -14.69 -19.84 -11.34
C SER A 35 -14.31 -18.52 -12.02
N TRP A 36 -13.17 -17.93 -11.64
CA TRP A 36 -12.64 -16.70 -12.23
C TRP A 36 -11.69 -16.96 -13.40
N LYS A 37 -11.39 -18.23 -13.72
CA LYS A 37 -10.58 -18.61 -14.89
C LYS A 37 -11.16 -18.00 -16.17
N GLY A 38 -10.30 -17.41 -16.99
CA GLY A 38 -10.66 -16.79 -18.27
C GLY A 38 -11.30 -15.40 -18.16
N ARG A 39 -11.32 -14.78 -16.97
CA ARG A 39 -11.82 -13.42 -16.77
C ARG A 39 -10.66 -12.42 -16.63
N ASP A 40 -10.93 -11.16 -16.95
CA ASP A 40 -10.07 -10.06 -16.51
C ASP A 40 -10.24 -9.84 -15.01
N ILE A 41 -9.11 -9.81 -14.30
CA ILE A 41 -9.07 -9.68 -12.84
C ILE A 41 -8.36 -8.38 -12.50
N PHE A 42 -9.03 -7.54 -11.69
CA PHE A 42 -8.52 -6.24 -11.28
C PHE A 42 -8.30 -6.21 -9.77
N ILE A 43 -7.14 -5.72 -9.35
CA ILE A 43 -6.89 -5.34 -7.96
C ILE A 43 -7.13 -3.85 -7.78
N ARG A 44 -7.80 -3.46 -6.69
CA ARG A 44 -8.14 -2.06 -6.41
C ARG A 44 -7.64 -1.66 -5.02
N PHE A 45 -6.91 -0.55 -4.98
CA PHE A 45 -6.56 0.14 -3.75
C PHE A 45 -7.42 1.40 -3.65
N ASN A 46 -8.26 1.50 -2.62
CA ASN A 46 -9.14 2.65 -2.46
C ASN A 46 -8.42 3.90 -1.94
N GLY A 47 -7.25 3.72 -1.34
CA GLY A 47 -6.40 4.81 -0.88
C GLY A 47 -5.02 4.28 -0.54
N VAL A 48 -4.01 4.97 -1.02
CA VAL A 48 -2.61 4.80 -0.65
C VAL A 48 -2.01 6.20 -0.54
N GLU A 49 -1.12 6.41 0.42
CA GLU A 49 -0.43 7.68 0.60
C GLU A 49 1.06 7.42 0.84
N ALA A 50 1.99 8.04 0.10
CA ALA A 50 1.82 8.95 -1.04
C ALA A 50 1.96 8.24 -2.41
N VAL A 51 2.83 7.24 -2.51
CA VAL A 51 3.10 6.40 -3.69
C VAL A 51 3.45 5.00 -3.20
N PHE A 52 3.16 3.96 -3.97
CA PHE A 52 3.59 2.60 -3.63
C PHE A 52 3.91 1.76 -4.86
N TYR A 53 4.66 0.69 -4.62
CA TYR A 53 4.94 -0.36 -5.59
C TYR A 53 4.17 -1.62 -5.21
N ILE A 54 3.71 -2.37 -6.21
CA ILE A 54 3.06 -3.66 -6.02
C ILE A 54 3.81 -4.78 -6.72
N TRP A 55 3.87 -5.92 -6.04
CA TRP A 55 4.31 -7.19 -6.57
C TRP A 55 3.17 -8.20 -6.40
N VAL A 56 2.82 -8.90 -7.47
CA VAL A 56 1.83 -9.98 -7.46
C VAL A 56 2.51 -11.24 -7.96
N ASN A 57 2.24 -12.37 -7.30
CA ASN A 57 2.80 -13.69 -7.60
C ASN A 57 2.92 -13.90 -9.11
N SER A 58 4.15 -13.94 -9.58
CA SER A 58 4.51 -14.40 -10.90
C SER A 58 5.20 -15.73 -10.73
N ASN A 59 4.72 -16.75 -11.42
CA ASN A 59 5.51 -17.95 -11.60
C ASN A 59 6.75 -17.54 -12.39
N GLN A 60 7.88 -17.50 -11.66
CA GLN A 60 9.26 -17.29 -12.10
C GLN A 60 9.75 -15.86 -12.41
N ASP A 61 8.93 -14.86 -12.71
CA ASP A 61 9.43 -13.50 -13.02
C ASP A 61 8.69 -12.39 -12.26
N TYR A 62 9.21 -11.93 -11.12
CA TYR A 62 8.64 -10.80 -10.37
C TYR A 62 8.52 -9.56 -11.27
N GLN A 63 7.30 -9.20 -11.66
CA GLN A 63 7.03 -7.96 -12.38
C GLN A 63 6.57 -6.90 -11.37
N SER A 64 7.36 -5.84 -11.21
CA SER A 64 6.94 -4.62 -10.50
C SER A 64 6.24 -3.70 -11.48
N LYS A 65 5.08 -3.17 -11.10
CA LYS A 65 4.41 -2.13 -11.89
C LYS A 65 4.19 -0.89 -11.03
N ASP A 66 4.59 0.25 -11.59
CA ASP A 66 4.38 1.55 -10.98
C ASP A 66 2.92 1.95 -11.15
N ILE A 67 2.28 2.32 -10.05
CA ILE A 67 0.97 2.96 -10.05
C ILE A 67 1.21 4.33 -9.43
N GLN A 68 1.23 5.36 -10.27
CA GLN A 68 1.22 6.76 -9.84
C GLN A 68 -0.20 7.19 -9.49
#